data_AF-A0A8I1REC1-F1
#
_entry.id   AF-A0A8I1REC1-F1
#
_cell.length_a   1.000
_cell.length_b   1.000
_cell.length_c   1.000
_cell.angle_alpha   90.00
_cell.angle_beta   90.00
_cell.angle_gamma   90.00
#
_symmetry.space_group_name_H-M   'P 1'
#
loop_
_entity.id
_entity.type
_entity.pdbx_description
1 polymer ?
#
loop_
_entity_poly.entity_id
_entity_poly.type
_entity_poly.pdbx_seq_one_letter_code
_entity_poly.pdbx_strand_id
1 'polypeptide(L)'
;MSQIYSFPQAIFVKMFRRWAAARAVDVDRRAAMADVYRGPGSAMMAAVACDSLFALVEAHLERELTPECCCSRALTADEAALLGLLYHAGNASGVTADAAMPHGLSGAICWAALAARRELGLSSAAHRPPPLADPLHCPFRQRAESVDRRSLN
;
A
#
# COMPACT_ATOMS: atom_id res chain seq x y z
N MET A 1 -4.35 13.14 11.64
CA MET A 1 -5.37 12.26 11.04
C MET A 1 -5.19 12.28 9.53
N SER A 2 -4.62 11.23 8.94
CA SER A 2 -4.46 11.14 7.49
C SER A 2 -5.84 10.92 6.85
N GLN A 3 -6.22 11.73 5.87
CA GLN A 3 -7.50 11.61 5.16
C GLN A 3 -7.28 11.07 3.74
N ILE A 4 -8.29 10.42 3.17
CA ILE A 4 -8.29 10.03 1.75
C ILE A 4 -8.69 11.25 0.93
N TYR A 5 -7.83 11.68 0.01
CA TYR A 5 -8.00 12.94 -0.72
C TYR A 5 -8.52 12.77 -2.15
N SER A 6 -8.55 11.55 -2.70
CA SER A 6 -9.03 11.30 -4.05
C SER A 6 -9.69 9.93 -4.24
N PHE A 7 -10.53 9.82 -5.26
CA PHE A 7 -11.19 8.55 -5.62
C PHE A 7 -10.19 7.40 -5.88
N PRO A 8 -9.08 7.59 -6.62
CA PRO A 8 -8.08 6.55 -6.80
C PRO A 8 -7.40 6.10 -5.49
N GLN A 9 -7.17 7.02 -4.54
CA GLN A 9 -6.67 6.66 -3.21
C GLN A 9 -7.68 5.81 -2.43
N ALA A 10 -8.98 6.14 -2.53
CA ALA A 10 -10.04 5.35 -1.91
C ALA A 10 -10.12 3.94 -2.49
N ILE A 11 -9.98 3.81 -3.81
CA ILE A 11 -9.92 2.52 -4.50
C ILE A 11 -8.70 1.72 -4.06
N PHE A 12 -7.53 2.33 -4.00
CA PHE A 12 -6.30 1.67 -3.56
C PHE A 12 -6.42 1.10 -2.13
N VAL A 13 -6.91 1.91 -1.19
CA VAL A 13 -7.15 1.45 0.19
C VAL A 13 -8.17 0.31 0.22
N LYS A 14 -9.26 0.40 -0.56
CA LYS A 14 -10.24 -0.69 -0.65
C LYS A 14 -9.64 -1.97 -1.24
N MET A 15 -8.79 -1.87 -2.26
CA MET A 15 -8.06 -3.01 -2.82
C MET A 15 -7.16 -3.64 -1.76
N PHE A 16 -6.39 -2.85 -1.01
CA PHE A 16 -5.55 -3.35 0.09
C PHE A 16 -6.38 -4.10 1.15
N ARG A 17 -7.50 -3.53 1.59
CA ARG A 17 -8.39 -4.17 2.57
C ARG A 17 -8.96 -5.49 2.04
N ARG A 18 -9.34 -5.55 0.76
CA ARG A 18 -9.82 -6.79 0.13
C ARG A 18 -8.73 -7.82 -0.02
N TRP A 19 -7.53 -7.40 -0.39
CA TRP A 19 -6.36 -8.26 -0.51
C TRP A 19 -6.02 -8.93 0.83
N ALA A 20 -5.99 -8.15 1.92
CA ALA A 20 -5.71 -8.67 3.25
C ALA A 20 -6.85 -9.57 3.77
N ALA A 21 -8.11 -9.22 3.50
CA ALA A 21 -9.25 -10.08 3.82
C ALA A 21 -9.21 -11.41 3.04
N ALA A 22 -8.84 -11.36 1.75
CA ALA A 22 -8.69 -12.54 0.91
C ALA A 22 -7.55 -13.44 1.37
N ARG A 23 -6.43 -12.86 1.82
CA ARG A 23 -5.33 -13.61 2.46
C ARG A 23 -5.81 -14.36 3.69
N ALA A 24 -6.60 -13.71 4.56
CA ALA A 24 -7.06 -14.30 5.82
C ALA A 24 -7.99 -15.52 5.63
N VAL A 25 -8.63 -15.66 4.46
CA VAL A 25 -9.52 -16.78 4.13
C VAL A 25 -9.00 -17.66 2.99
N ASP A 26 -7.73 -17.49 2.61
CA ASP A 26 -7.02 -18.24 1.56
C ASP A 26 -7.75 -18.32 0.20
N VAL A 27 -8.24 -17.17 -0.28
CA VAL A 27 -8.85 -17.05 -1.62
C VAL A 27 -7.99 -16.21 -2.55
N ASP A 28 -8.28 -16.25 -3.87
CA ASP A 28 -7.54 -15.47 -4.86
C ASP A 28 -7.64 -13.96 -4.58
N ARG A 29 -6.52 -13.42 -4.10
CA ARG A 29 -6.37 -12.02 -3.71
C ARG A 29 -6.54 -11.07 -4.90
N ARG A 30 -6.10 -11.46 -6.10
CA ARG A 30 -6.17 -10.62 -7.31
C ARG A 30 -7.61 -10.53 -7.80
N ALA A 31 -8.31 -11.65 -7.83
CA ALA A 31 -9.74 -11.67 -8.13
C ALA A 31 -10.53 -10.79 -7.14
N ALA A 32 -10.28 -10.96 -5.83
CA ALA A 32 -10.95 -10.18 -4.79
C ALA A 32 -10.68 -8.66 -4.87
N MET A 33 -9.49 -8.27 -5.34
CA MET A 33 -9.17 -6.86 -5.63
C MET A 33 -9.82 -6.35 -6.90
N ALA A 34 -9.83 -7.15 -7.97
CA ALA A 34 -10.41 -6.77 -9.26
C ALA A 34 -11.91 -6.44 -9.11
N ASP A 35 -12.63 -7.13 -8.22
CA ASP A 35 -14.03 -6.85 -7.90
C ASP A 35 -14.29 -5.45 -7.32
N VAL A 36 -13.27 -4.82 -6.72
CA VAL A 36 -13.35 -3.44 -6.19
C VAL A 36 -13.35 -2.41 -7.32
N TYR A 37 -12.76 -2.75 -8.47
CA TYR A 37 -12.51 -1.83 -9.57
C TYR A 37 -13.46 -2.12 -10.74
N ARG A 38 -14.52 -1.32 -10.88
CA ARG A 38 -15.50 -1.48 -11.98
C ARG A 38 -15.05 -0.91 -13.34
N GLY A 39 -13.75 -0.79 -13.58
CA GLY A 39 -13.20 -0.38 -14.88
C GLY A 39 -12.99 -1.60 -15.78
N PRO A 40 -13.67 -1.74 -16.94
CA PRO A 40 -13.48 -2.89 -17.82
C PRO A 40 -12.05 -2.93 -18.37
N GLY A 41 -11.36 -4.06 -18.20
CA GLY A 41 -10.00 -4.33 -18.72
C GLY A 41 -8.84 -3.95 -17.78
N SER A 42 -8.90 -2.80 -17.10
CA SER A 42 -7.80 -2.32 -16.23
C SER A 42 -7.86 -2.83 -14.78
N ALA A 43 -8.98 -3.40 -14.36
CA ALA A 43 -9.17 -3.93 -13.01
C ALA A 43 -8.14 -5.00 -12.62
N MET A 44 -7.88 -5.96 -13.52
CA MET A 44 -6.95 -7.06 -13.24
C MET A 44 -5.50 -6.58 -13.24
N MET A 45 -5.14 -5.66 -14.13
CA MET A 45 -3.79 -5.09 -14.15
C MET A 45 -3.50 -4.26 -12.90
N ALA A 46 -4.47 -3.46 -12.45
CA ALA A 46 -4.39 -2.75 -11.18
C ALA A 46 -4.26 -3.72 -10.00
N ALA A 47 -5.02 -4.83 -10.00
CA ALA A 47 -4.93 -5.87 -8.98
C ALA A 47 -3.55 -6.54 -8.97
N VAL A 48 -2.97 -6.89 -10.12
CA VAL A 48 -1.63 -7.49 -10.23
C VAL A 48 -0.54 -6.53 -9.74
N ALA A 49 -0.64 -5.25 -10.09
CA ALA A 49 0.31 -4.23 -9.63
C ALA A 49 0.22 -4.02 -8.11
N CYS A 50 -1.00 -3.98 -7.57
CA CYS A 50 -1.22 -3.85 -6.13
C CYS A 50 -0.78 -5.11 -5.36
N ASP A 51 -1.06 -6.32 -5.87
CA ASP A 51 -0.62 -7.59 -5.26
C ASP A 51 0.90 -7.63 -5.12
N SER A 52 1.61 -7.30 -6.20
CA SER A 52 3.07 -7.21 -6.22
C SER A 52 3.58 -6.18 -5.21
N LEU A 53 2.97 -5.00 -5.18
CA LEU A 53 3.35 -3.94 -4.25
C LEU A 53 3.19 -4.38 -2.79
N PHE A 54 2.03 -4.91 -2.42
CA PHE A 54 1.76 -5.33 -1.03
C PHE A 54 2.68 -6.46 -0.62
N ALA A 55 2.88 -7.47 -1.47
CA ALA A 55 3.78 -8.58 -1.19
C ALA A 55 5.24 -8.13 -1.01
N LEU A 56 5.74 -7.21 -1.85
CA LEU A 56 7.09 -6.68 -1.73
C LEU A 56 7.27 -5.84 -0.45
N VAL A 57 6.26 -5.06 -0.07
CA VAL A 57 6.29 -4.28 1.17
C VAL A 57 6.29 -5.21 2.38
N GLU A 58 5.46 -6.25 2.40
CA GLU A 58 5.48 -7.24 3.49
C GLU A 58 6.80 -7.98 3.57
N ALA A 59 7.36 -8.39 2.42
CA ALA A 59 8.68 -9.01 2.37
C ALA A 59 9.77 -8.08 2.92
N HIS A 60 9.67 -6.77 2.66
CA HIS A 60 10.63 -5.78 3.15
C HIS A 60 10.49 -5.48 4.63
N LEU A 61 9.26 -5.52 5.15
CA LEU A 61 8.97 -5.29 6.56
C LEU A 61 9.12 -6.56 7.41
N GLU A 62 9.25 -7.72 6.77
CA GLU A 62 9.27 -9.04 7.41
C GLU A 62 8.04 -9.30 8.30
N ARG A 63 6.92 -8.64 7.96
CA ARG A 63 5.64 -8.79 8.65
C ARG A 63 4.47 -8.54 7.71
N GLU A 64 3.33 -9.07 8.10
CA GLU A 64 2.07 -8.75 7.45
C GLU A 64 1.67 -7.27 7.67
N LEU A 65 1.17 -6.64 6.61
CA LEU A 65 0.51 -5.35 6.66
C LEU A 65 -0.88 -5.51 7.30
N THR A 66 -1.24 -4.56 8.15
CA THR A 66 -2.47 -4.55 8.93
C THR A 66 -3.47 -3.54 8.35
N PRO A 67 -4.54 -4.00 7.68
CA PRO A 67 -5.63 -3.14 7.25
C PRO A 67 -6.54 -2.73 8.41
N GLU A 68 -7.33 -1.70 8.20
CA GLU A 68 -8.52 -1.45 9.01
C GLU A 68 -9.69 -2.30 8.49
N CYS A 69 -10.75 -2.43 9.28
CA CYS A 69 -12.00 -3.03 8.80
C CYS A 69 -12.50 -2.40 7.48
N CYS A 70 -13.01 -3.25 6.57
CA CYS A 70 -13.49 -2.83 5.25
C CYS A 70 -14.55 -1.71 5.29
N CYS A 71 -15.32 -1.61 6.37
CA CYS A 71 -16.37 -0.59 6.58
C CYS A 71 -15.88 0.71 7.23
N SER A 72 -14.64 0.75 7.74
CA SER A 72 -14.12 1.91 8.45
C SER A 72 -13.75 3.05 7.51
N ARG A 73 -13.89 4.29 7.99
CA ARG A 73 -13.37 5.48 7.30
C ARG A 73 -12.00 5.91 7.81
N ALA A 74 -11.53 5.35 8.93
CA ALA A 74 -10.20 5.62 9.46
C ALA A 74 -9.13 4.89 8.63
N LEU A 75 -7.89 5.41 8.67
CA LEU A 75 -6.72 4.77 8.08
C LEU A 75 -5.82 4.20 9.16
N THR A 76 -5.30 2.98 8.96
CA THR A 76 -4.19 2.47 9.78
C THR A 76 -2.86 3.15 9.42
N ALA A 77 -1.84 2.94 10.25
CA ALA A 77 -0.48 3.39 9.95
C ALA A 77 0.05 2.79 8.65
N ASP A 78 -0.22 1.50 8.39
CA ASP A 78 0.16 0.81 7.16
C ASP A 78 -0.59 1.37 5.94
N GLU A 79 -1.90 1.63 6.06
CA GLU A 79 -2.69 2.24 4.99
C GLU A 79 -2.18 3.65 4.64
N ALA A 80 -1.88 4.46 5.66
CA ALA A 80 -1.30 5.78 5.47
C ALA A 80 0.10 5.71 4.85
N ALA A 81 0.92 4.74 5.26
CA ALA A 81 2.27 4.57 4.73
C ALA A 81 2.27 4.08 3.27
N LEU A 82 1.36 3.17 2.89
CA LEU A 82 1.18 2.76 1.49
C LEU A 82 0.73 3.93 0.60
N LEU A 83 -0.18 4.79 1.09
CA LEU A 83 -0.55 6.01 0.39
C LEU A 83 0.64 6.98 0.25
N GLY A 84 1.49 7.07 1.29
CA GLY A 84 2.75 7.79 1.25
C GLY A 84 3.70 7.26 0.19
N LEU A 85 3.83 5.94 0.09
CA LEU A 85 4.66 5.28 -0.90
C LEU A 85 4.18 5.60 -2.33
N LEU A 86 2.87 5.52 -2.59
CA LEU A 86 2.31 5.95 -3.88
C LEU A 86 2.58 7.44 -4.15
N TYR A 87 2.46 8.30 -3.14
CA TYR A 87 2.76 9.72 -3.31
C TYR A 87 4.22 9.95 -3.72
N HIS A 88 5.18 9.36 -3.00
CA HIS A 88 6.60 9.54 -3.28
C HIS A 88 7.02 8.90 -4.61
N ALA A 89 6.47 7.74 -4.97
CA ALA A 89 6.72 7.12 -6.26
C ALA A 89 6.35 8.04 -7.44
N GLY A 90 5.25 8.81 -7.32
CA GLY A 90 4.84 9.77 -8.36
C GLY A 90 5.74 11.00 -8.49
N ASN A 91 6.50 11.33 -7.43
CA ASN A 91 7.40 12.47 -7.38
C ASN A 91 8.86 12.08 -7.64
N ALA A 92 9.17 10.78 -7.75
CA ALA A 92 10.45 10.27 -8.15
C ALA A 92 10.67 10.47 -9.67
N SER A 93 10.69 11.74 -10.10
CA SER A 93 11.05 12.11 -11.46
C SER A 93 12.54 11.85 -11.67
N GLY A 94 12.89 10.82 -12.45
CA GLY A 94 14.22 10.71 -13.07
C GLY A 94 15.11 9.52 -12.66
N VAL A 95 14.72 8.68 -11.70
CA VAL A 95 15.58 7.57 -11.22
C VAL A 95 15.17 6.22 -11.83
N THR A 96 14.65 6.19 -13.05
CA THR A 96 14.24 4.92 -13.70
C THR A 96 15.34 4.31 -14.57
N ALA A 97 16.45 5.02 -14.79
CA ALA A 97 17.57 4.58 -15.62
C ALA A 97 18.97 4.96 -15.07
N ASP A 98 19.06 5.41 -13.82
CA ASP A 98 20.33 5.78 -13.18
C ASP A 98 20.93 4.55 -12.48
N ALA A 99 22.24 4.35 -12.59
CA ALA A 99 22.98 3.34 -11.81
C ALA A 99 22.91 3.60 -10.29
N ALA A 100 22.48 4.80 -9.88
CA ALA A 100 22.15 5.16 -8.50
C ALA A 100 20.78 4.64 -8.03
N MET A 101 20.01 3.97 -8.89
CA MET A 101 18.74 3.37 -8.49
C MET A 101 19.01 2.23 -7.49
N PRO A 102 18.35 2.22 -6.32
CA PRO A 102 18.66 1.24 -5.28
C PRO A 102 18.31 -0.16 -5.78
N HIS A 103 19.34 -0.89 -6.22
CA HIS A 103 19.24 -2.30 -6.57
C HIS A 103 18.80 -3.11 -5.34
N GLY A 104 17.86 -4.03 -5.54
CA GLY A 104 17.26 -4.83 -4.48
C GLY A 104 15.80 -4.47 -4.21
N LEU A 105 15.31 -4.91 -3.05
CA LEU A 105 13.88 -4.90 -2.71
C LEU A 105 13.26 -3.50 -2.70
N SER A 106 14.03 -2.47 -2.32
CA SER A 106 13.60 -1.07 -2.37
C SER A 106 13.33 -0.57 -3.79
N GLY A 107 14.15 -0.96 -4.77
CA GLY A 107 13.93 -0.64 -6.18
C GLY A 107 12.70 -1.34 -6.75
N ALA A 108 12.50 -2.62 -6.37
CA ALA A 108 11.32 -3.39 -6.75
C ALA A 108 10.03 -2.76 -6.19
N ILE A 109 10.04 -2.31 -4.93
CA ILE A 109 8.92 -1.59 -4.31
C ILE A 109 8.61 -0.30 -5.09
N CYS A 110 9.64 0.47 -5.47
CA CYS A 110 9.47 1.71 -6.23
C CYS A 110 8.79 1.46 -7.59
N TRP A 111 9.23 0.44 -8.33
CA TRP A 111 8.61 0.04 -9.59
C TRP A 111 7.17 -0.45 -9.42
N ALA A 112 6.91 -1.28 -8.40
CA ALA A 112 5.56 -1.76 -8.11
C ALA A 112 4.62 -0.61 -7.74
N ALA A 113 5.10 0.38 -6.98
CA ALA A 113 4.35 1.58 -6.64
C ALA A 113 4.05 2.44 -7.89
N LEU A 114 5.04 2.64 -8.77
CA LEU A 114 4.84 3.32 -10.06
C LEU A 114 3.81 2.60 -10.96
N ALA A 115 3.90 1.28 -11.05
CA ALA A 115 2.95 0.47 -11.81
C ALA A 115 1.53 0.61 -11.24
N ALA A 116 1.37 0.46 -9.92
CA ALA A 116 0.07 0.62 -9.26
C ALA A 116 -0.52 2.02 -9.50
N ARG A 117 0.30 3.08 -9.46
CA ARG A 117 -0.15 4.44 -9.80
C ARG A 117 -0.68 4.54 -11.21
N ARG A 118 0.08 4.02 -12.18
CA ARG A 118 -0.29 4.06 -13.60
C ARG A 118 -1.62 3.36 -13.85
N GLU A 119 -1.78 2.14 -13.32
CA GLU A 119 -2.99 1.35 -13.52
C GLU A 119 -4.21 1.94 -12.80
N LEU A 120 -4.01 2.63 -11.68
CA LEU A 120 -5.08 3.33 -10.94
C LEU A 120 -5.39 4.74 -11.49
N GLY A 121 -4.69 5.19 -12.53
CA GLY A 121 -4.88 6.53 -13.10
C GLY A 121 -4.52 7.67 -12.14
N LEU A 122 -3.60 7.44 -11.19
CA LEU A 122 -3.11 8.46 -10.27
C LEU A 122 -2.21 9.45 -11.04
N SER A 123 -2.75 10.61 -11.41
CA SER A 123 -1.97 11.69 -12.05
C SER A 123 -0.77 12.09 -11.20
N SER A 124 0.33 12.49 -11.87
CA SER A 124 1.52 13.07 -11.22
C SER A 124 1.28 14.47 -10.62
N ALA A 125 0.06 15.01 -10.73
CA ALA A 125 -0.27 16.32 -10.19
C ALA A 125 -0.29 16.30 -8.66
N ALA A 126 0.44 17.24 -8.07
CA ALA A 126 0.69 17.43 -6.65
C ALA A 126 -0.57 17.25 -5.78
N HIS A 127 -0.77 16.03 -5.29
CA HIS A 127 -1.62 15.83 -4.12
C HIS A 127 -0.84 16.37 -2.92
N ARG A 128 -1.53 16.88 -1.90
CA ARG A 128 -0.87 17.32 -0.65
C ARG A 128 0.04 16.18 -0.17
N PRO A 129 1.30 16.44 0.23
CA PRO A 129 2.14 15.38 0.79
C PRO A 129 1.39 14.77 1.97
N PRO A 130 1.37 13.43 2.10
CA PRO A 130 0.97 12.83 3.34
C PRO A 130 1.83 13.44 4.45
N PRO A 131 1.29 13.66 5.66
CA PRO A 131 2.10 14.15 6.76
C PRO A 131 3.35 13.29 6.86
N LEU A 132 4.52 13.92 6.69
CA LEU A 132 5.81 13.25 6.79
C LEU A 132 5.82 12.49 8.11
N ALA A 133 5.96 11.16 8.03
CA ALA A 133 6.25 10.40 9.22
C ALA A 133 7.60 10.92 9.75
N ASP A 134 7.59 11.40 10.98
CA ASP A 134 8.81 11.73 11.71
C ASP A 134 9.78 10.52 11.60
N PRO A 135 11.04 10.67 11.17
CA PRO A 135 12.00 9.58 11.08
C PRO A 135 12.16 8.79 12.39
N LEU A 136 11.90 9.41 13.53
CA LEU A 136 11.88 8.76 14.84
C LEU A 136 10.65 7.85 15.04
N HIS A 137 9.60 8.06 14.24
CA HIS A 137 8.32 7.36 14.24
C HIS A 137 8.07 6.71 12.88
N CYS A 138 8.83 5.67 12.55
CA CYS A 138 8.50 4.81 11.41
C CYS A 138 7.06 4.27 11.59
N PRO A 139 6.13 4.56 10.65
CA PRO A 139 4.72 4.19 10.80
C PRO A 139 4.54 2.67 10.77
N PHE A 140 5.52 1.93 10.24
CA PHE A 140 5.53 0.49 10.25
C PHE A 140 6.03 -0.14 11.56
N ARG A 141 6.60 0.64 12.49
CA ARG A 141 7.29 0.15 13.71
C ARG A 141 6.35 -0.22 14.86
N GLN A 142 5.08 0.18 14.80
CA GLN A 142 4.14 -0.01 15.91
C GLN A 142 3.53 -1.43 15.99
N ARG A 143 4.35 -2.48 16.20
CA ARG A 143 3.92 -3.72 16.90
C ARG A 143 5.04 -4.76 17.08
N ALA A 144 6.02 -4.47 17.94
CA ALA A 144 6.82 -5.56 18.54
C ALA A 144 6.33 -5.96 19.95
N GLU A 145 5.43 -5.20 20.57
CA GLU A 145 5.08 -5.38 21.98
C GLU A 145 3.56 -5.25 22.21
N SER A 146 2.81 -6.31 21.95
CA SER A 146 1.47 -6.52 22.57
C SER A 146 1.02 -7.98 22.51
N VAL A 147 1.97 -8.92 22.62
CA VAL A 147 1.69 -10.33 22.91
C VAL A 147 2.53 -10.71 24.12
N ASP A 148 2.14 -10.25 25.30
CA ASP A 148 2.13 -11.04 26.55
C ASP A 148 1.61 -10.18 27.72
N ARG A 149 0.47 -10.57 28.32
CA ARG A 149 -0.05 -10.18 29.66
C ARG A 149 -1.52 -10.58 29.89
N ARG A 150 -1.96 -11.72 29.34
CA ARG A 150 -3.19 -12.39 29.79
C ARG A 150 -3.01 -13.91 29.87
N SER A 151 -1.95 -14.30 30.56
CA SER A 151 -1.80 -15.64 31.12
C SER A 151 -1.23 -15.46 32.52
N LEU A 152 -2.11 -15.11 33.47
CA LEU A 152 -1.98 -15.29 34.93
C LEU A 152 -3.16 -14.54 35.57
N ASN A 153 -4.28 -15.24 35.67
CA ASN A 153 -5.22 -15.28 36.80
C ASN A 153 -6.39 -16.20 36.44
#